data_AF-A0A3T0RSE9-F1
#
_entry.id   AF-A0A3T0RSE9-F1
#
_cell.length_a   1.000
_cell.length_b   1.000
_cell.length_c   1.000
_cell.angle_alpha   90.00
_cell.angle_beta   90.00
_cell.angle_gamma   90.00
#
_symmetry.space_group_name_H-M   'P 1'
#
loop_
_entity.id
_entity.type
_entity.pdbx_description
1 polymer ?
#
loop_
_entity_poly.entity_id
_entity_poly.type
_entity_poly.pdbx_seq_one_letter_code
_entity_poly.pdbx_strand_id
1 'polypeptide(L)'
;MSFSENLLRTNNPTQPSEYFEYIKILVDDLVRVTPDFKAYVFGSVANKTSTEDSDLDILFLFPNTADIKEIRRKFFSTKTKLHFETDLVFQTEAQFENPESLFDQTVSEAMVEVYPNWKF
;
A
#
# COMPACT_ATOMS: atom_id res chain seq x y z
N MET A 1 -9.69 13.36 -21.45
CA MET A 1 -9.39 12.02 -20.94
C MET A 1 -8.19 12.16 -20.03
N SER A 2 -8.35 11.86 -18.75
CA SER A 2 -7.29 12.05 -17.75
C SER A 2 -6.24 10.96 -17.92
N PHE A 3 -4.95 11.31 -17.75
CA PHE A 3 -3.83 10.36 -17.77
C PHE A 3 -4.06 9.17 -16.79
N SER A 4 -4.74 9.46 -15.67
CA SER A 4 -5.12 8.48 -14.65
C SER A 4 -6.11 7.42 -15.15
N GLU A 5 -7.00 7.74 -16.09
CA GLU A 5 -7.98 6.79 -16.63
C GLU A 5 -7.36 5.78 -17.60
N ASN A 6 -6.23 6.12 -18.22
CA ASN A 6 -5.52 5.25 -19.16
C ASN A 6 -4.61 4.24 -18.43
N LEU A 7 -3.97 4.64 -17.33
CA LEU A 7 -3.19 3.74 -16.48
C LEU A 7 -4.05 2.60 -15.93
N LEU A 8 -5.27 2.91 -15.49
CA LEU A 8 -6.19 1.92 -14.93
C LEU A 8 -6.68 0.87 -15.96
N ARG A 9 -6.42 0.99 -17.27
CA ARG A 9 -7.17 0.22 -18.27
C ARG A 9 -6.43 -0.86 -19.04
N THR A 10 -5.10 -0.97 -19.04
CA THR A 10 -4.49 -1.83 -20.08
C THR A 10 -3.31 -2.74 -19.79
N ASN A 11 -2.53 -2.68 -18.70
CA ASN A 11 -1.49 -3.70 -18.46
C ASN A 11 -1.14 -3.83 -16.97
N ASN A 12 -0.69 -5.01 -16.54
CA ASN A 12 -0.01 -5.15 -15.26
C ASN A 12 1.22 -4.24 -15.24
N PRO A 13 1.52 -3.58 -14.12
CA PRO A 13 2.72 -2.76 -14.00
C PRO A 13 3.98 -3.61 -14.24
N THR A 14 4.78 -3.18 -15.22
CA THR A 14 6.03 -3.87 -15.61
C THR A 14 7.27 -3.18 -15.04
N GLN A 15 7.11 -1.95 -14.54
CA GLN A 15 8.19 -1.13 -13.98
C GLN A 15 7.82 -0.57 -12.61
N PRO A 16 8.80 -0.42 -11.69
CA PRO A 16 8.57 0.18 -10.36
C PRO A 16 7.87 1.55 -10.36
N SER A 17 8.10 2.36 -11.40
CA SER A 17 7.47 3.68 -11.56
C SER A 17 5.95 3.61 -11.77
N GLU A 18 5.43 2.55 -12.40
CA GLU A 18 4.00 2.35 -12.61
C GLU A 18 3.32 1.95 -11.30
N TYR A 19 3.97 1.10 -10.48
CA TYR A 19 3.52 0.78 -9.13
C TYR A 19 3.36 2.04 -8.27
N PHE A 20 4.27 3.01 -8.41
CA PHE A 20 4.22 4.26 -7.63
C PHE A 20 2.94 5.09 -7.89
N GLU A 21 2.45 5.13 -9.13
CA GLU A 21 1.20 5.83 -9.45
C GLU A 21 -0.01 5.11 -8.85
N TYR A 22 -0.01 3.78 -8.82
CA TYR A 22 -1.06 3.01 -8.14
C TYR A 22 -1.02 3.17 -6.62
N ILE A 23 0.18 3.22 -6.03
CA ILE A 23 0.37 3.52 -4.61
C ILE A 23 -0.24 4.88 -4.27
N LYS A 24 0.02 5.92 -5.08
CA LYS A 24 -0.60 7.24 -4.88
C LYS A 24 -2.12 7.18 -4.88
N ILE A 25 -2.73 6.46 -5.83
CA ILE A 25 -4.18 6.33 -5.90
C ILE A 25 -4.74 5.70 -4.61
N LEU A 26 -4.13 4.61 -4.13
CA LEU A 26 -4.57 3.94 -2.91
C LEU A 26 -4.36 4.81 -1.66
N VAL A 27 -3.24 5.52 -1.58
CA VAL A 27 -2.95 6.46 -0.49
C VAL A 27 -3.96 7.61 -0.51
N ASP A 28 -4.25 8.22 -1.65
CA ASP A 28 -5.24 9.30 -1.79
C ASP A 28 -6.65 8.83 -1.37
N ASP A 29 -7.04 7.62 -1.73
CA ASP A 29 -8.31 7.03 -1.30
C ASP A 29 -8.35 6.83 0.22
N LEU A 30 -7.23 6.40 0.83
CA LEU A 30 -7.15 6.23 2.28
C LEU A 30 -7.11 7.57 3.02
N VAL A 31 -6.42 8.59 2.50
CA VAL A 31 -6.40 9.96 3.06
C VAL A 31 -7.82 10.54 3.19
N ARG A 32 -8.72 10.22 2.24
CA ARG A 32 -10.13 10.63 2.31
C ARG A 32 -10.91 9.95 3.45
N VAL A 33 -10.45 8.80 3.91
CA VAL A 33 -11.04 8.05 5.03
C VAL A 33 -10.43 8.49 6.36
N THR A 34 -9.11 8.58 6.43
CA THR A 34 -8.35 9.04 7.59
C THR A 34 -7.02 9.65 7.13
N PRO A 35 -6.67 10.88 7.55
CA PRO A 35 -5.42 11.52 7.14
C PRO A 35 -4.20 11.05 7.95
N ASP A 36 -4.42 10.40 9.09
CA ASP A 36 -3.36 10.06 10.06
C ASP A 36 -2.92 8.61 9.92
N PHE A 37 -1.92 8.38 9.07
CA PHE A 37 -1.27 7.09 8.84
C PHE A 37 0.09 7.26 8.17
N LYS A 38 0.88 6.19 8.16
CA LYS A 38 2.07 6.05 7.32
C LYS A 38 1.86 4.90 6.35
N ALA A 39 2.41 4.99 5.15
CA ALA A 39 2.36 3.90 4.18
C ALA A 39 3.77 3.44 3.83
N TYR A 40 3.95 2.12 3.81
CA TYR A 40 5.19 1.46 3.45
C TYR A 40 4.93 0.46 2.34
N VAL A 41 5.83 0.40 1.37
CA VAL A 41 5.86 -0.66 0.37
C VAL A 41 6.90 -1.67 0.81
N PHE A 42 6.57 -2.96 0.72
CA PHE A 42 7.48 -4.05 1.02
C PHE A 42 7.49 -5.06 -0.14
N GLY A 43 8.15 -6.21 0.04
CA GLY A 43 8.14 -7.27 -0.97
C GLY A 43 8.99 -6.99 -2.21
N SER A 44 8.61 -7.58 -3.34
CA SER A 44 9.38 -7.55 -4.60
C SER A 44 9.52 -6.13 -5.17
N VAL A 45 8.50 -5.30 -4.98
CA VAL A 45 8.47 -3.90 -5.42
C VAL A 45 9.49 -3.06 -4.65
N ALA A 46 9.55 -3.20 -3.31
CA ALA A 46 10.54 -2.51 -2.49
C ALA A 46 11.98 -2.96 -2.81
N ASN A 47 12.16 -4.25 -3.11
CA ASN A 47 13.46 -4.82 -3.48
C ASN A 47 13.90 -4.52 -4.93
N LYS A 48 13.07 -3.83 -5.73
CA LYS A 48 13.30 -3.60 -7.18
C LYS A 48 13.51 -4.89 -7.97
N THR A 49 12.93 -5.99 -7.49
CA THR A 49 12.95 -7.31 -8.13
C THR A 49 11.58 -7.70 -8.66
N SER A 50 10.65 -6.75 -8.78
CA SER A 50 9.30 -7.01 -9.28
C SER A 50 9.31 -7.44 -10.75
N THR A 51 8.49 -8.46 -11.03
CA THR A 51 8.19 -9.00 -12.36
C THR A 51 6.75 -8.63 -12.75
N GLU A 52 6.31 -9.00 -13.96
CA GLU A 52 4.95 -8.71 -14.46
C GLU A 52 3.83 -9.43 -13.68
N ASP A 53 4.20 -10.47 -12.92
CA ASP A 53 3.32 -11.25 -12.04
C ASP A 53 3.51 -10.87 -10.56
N SER A 54 4.22 -9.78 -10.26
CA SER A 54 4.43 -9.36 -8.88
C SER A 54 3.23 -8.60 -8.32
N ASP A 55 2.83 -9.00 -7.12
CA ASP A 55 1.80 -8.32 -6.36
C ASP A 55 2.33 -7.02 -5.75
N LEU A 56 1.42 -6.10 -5.46
CA LEU A 56 1.76 -4.86 -4.74
C LEU A 56 1.45 -5.01 -3.26
N ASP A 57 2.52 -5.18 -2.50
CA ASP A 57 2.53 -5.27 -1.04
C ASP A 57 2.60 -3.87 -0.39
N ILE A 58 1.53 -3.46 0.31
CA ILE A 58 1.49 -2.17 1.02
C ILE A 58 1.04 -2.37 2.46
N LEU A 59 1.82 -1.82 3.39
CA LEU A 59 1.45 -1.65 4.79
C LEU A 59 0.94 -0.23 5.03
N PHE A 60 -0.28 -0.12 5.57
CA PHE A 60 -0.80 1.08 6.18
C PHE A 60 -0.68 0.98 7.70
N LEU A 61 0.14 1.85 8.28
CA LEU A 61 0.43 1.92 9.70
C LEU A 61 -0.33 3.08 10.33
N PHE A 62 -1.15 2.79 11.33
CA PHE A 62 -2.01 3.76 12.01
C PHE A 62 -1.61 3.97 13.47
N PRO A 63 -1.94 5.12 14.07
CA PRO A 63 -1.83 5.31 15.51
C PRO A 63 -2.63 4.26 16.29
N ASN A 64 -2.20 3.95 17.51
CA ASN A 64 -2.88 2.98 18.38
C ASN A 64 -4.33 3.32 18.76
N THR A 65 -4.71 4.59 18.60
CA THR A 65 -6.07 5.09 18.85
C THR A 65 -7.01 4.89 17.67
N ALA A 66 -6.51 4.47 16.49
CA ALA A 66 -7.29 4.34 15.29
C ALA A 66 -8.18 3.08 15.30
N ASP A 67 -9.44 3.23 14.88
CA ASP A 67 -10.32 2.09 14.61
C ASP A 67 -10.03 1.49 13.23
N ILE A 68 -9.04 0.61 13.18
CA ILE A 68 -8.62 -0.07 11.95
C ILE A 68 -9.78 -0.82 11.28
N LYS A 69 -10.70 -1.40 12.05
CA LYS A 69 -11.81 -2.16 11.47
C LYS A 69 -12.74 -1.23 10.70
N GLU A 70 -13.07 -0.08 11.28
CA GLU A 70 -13.89 0.91 10.61
C GLU A 70 -13.18 1.53 9.40
N ILE A 71 -11.91 1.92 9.56
CA ILE A 71 -11.09 2.49 8.48
C ILE A 71 -11.02 1.52 7.32
N ARG A 72 -10.65 0.25 7.59
CA ARG A 72 -10.58 -0.80 6.58
C ARG A 72 -11.91 -0.96 5.85
N ARG A 73 -13.02 -1.03 6.58
CA ARG A 73 -14.36 -1.14 5.98
C ARG A 73 -14.68 0.03 5.04
N LYS A 74 -14.43 1.27 5.48
CA LYS A 74 -14.67 2.47 4.68
C LYS A 74 -13.75 2.52 3.45
N PHE A 75 -12.48 2.21 3.64
CA PHE A 75 -11.50 2.16 2.56
C PHE A 75 -11.90 1.14 1.49
N PHE A 76 -12.16 -0.12 1.85
CA PHE A 76 -12.56 -1.12 0.84
C PHE A 76 -13.90 -0.82 0.15
N SER A 77 -14.78 -0.01 0.77
CA SER A 77 -16.03 0.44 0.16
C SER A 77 -15.85 1.61 -0.82
N THR A 78 -14.74 2.34 -0.73
CA THR A 78 -14.50 3.58 -1.49
C THR A 78 -13.27 3.51 -2.39
N LYS A 79 -12.36 2.56 -2.16
CA LYS A 79 -11.10 2.46 -2.89
C LYS A 79 -11.33 2.24 -4.37
N THR A 80 -10.46 2.83 -5.15
CA THR A 80 -10.33 2.59 -6.58
C THR A 80 -9.97 1.12 -6.79
N LYS A 81 -10.67 0.47 -7.73
CA LYS A 81 -10.37 -0.91 -8.14
C LYS A 81 -9.17 -0.88 -9.06
N LEU A 82 -8.11 -1.59 -8.68
CA LEU A 82 -6.95 -1.83 -9.52
C LEU A 82 -7.13 -3.15 -10.27
N HIS A 83 -6.50 -3.26 -11.42
CA HIS A 83 -6.63 -4.41 -12.32
C HIS A 83 -5.64 -5.56 -12.04
N PHE A 84 -4.79 -5.40 -11.04
CA PHE A 84 -3.78 -6.36 -10.60
C PHE A 84 -3.93 -6.64 -9.10
N GLU A 85 -3.27 -7.69 -8.62
CA GLU A 85 -3.36 -8.14 -7.23
C GLU A 85 -2.61 -7.20 -6.28
N THR A 86 -3.24 -6.91 -5.14
CA THR A 86 -2.70 -6.00 -4.12
C THR A 86 -2.89 -6.59 -2.74
N ASP A 87 -1.79 -6.77 -2.03
CA ASP A 87 -1.78 -7.22 -0.64
C ASP A 87 -1.68 -6.02 0.29
N LEU A 88 -2.85 -5.61 0.78
CA LEU A 88 -3.01 -4.42 1.63
C LEU A 88 -3.14 -4.82 3.09
N VAL A 89 -2.12 -4.46 3.87
CA VAL A 89 -2.03 -4.76 5.29
C VAL A 89 -2.35 -3.50 6.10
N PHE A 90 -3.18 -3.63 7.13
CA PHE A 90 -3.58 -2.55 8.02
C PHE A 90 -3.19 -2.92 9.45
N GLN A 91 -2.33 -2.13 10.08
CA GLN A 91 -1.86 -2.38 11.45
C GLN A 91 -1.74 -1.09 12.26
N THR A 92 -1.86 -1.20 13.59
CA THR A 92 -1.48 -0.11 14.49
C THR A 92 0.01 -0.17 14.79
N GLU A 93 0.58 0.94 15.26
CA GLU A 93 1.97 1.00 15.77
C GLU A 93 2.27 -0.13 16.78
N ALA A 94 1.38 -0.39 17.74
CA ALA A 94 1.55 -1.46 18.73
C ALA A 94 1.45 -2.88 18.15
N GLN A 95 0.76 -3.07 17.01
CA GLN A 95 0.74 -4.35 16.31
C GLN A 95 2.01 -4.56 15.49
N PHE A 96 2.55 -3.48 14.92
CA PHE A 96 3.78 -3.49 14.14
C PHE A 96 5.02 -3.70 15.03
N GLU A 97 5.07 -3.06 16.20
CA GLU A 97 6.17 -3.19 17.16
C GLU A 97 6.20 -4.55 17.91
N ASN A 98 5.18 -5.39 17.72
CA ASN A 98 5.07 -6.64 18.43
C ASN A 98 5.88 -7.74 17.72
N PRO A 99 6.88 -8.37 18.35
CA PRO A 99 7.75 -9.38 17.72
C PRO A 99 7.04 -10.70 17.36
N GLU A 100 5.78 -10.90 17.80
CA GLU A 100 4.92 -12.02 17.37
C GLU A 100 4.05 -11.66 16.15
N SER A 101 4.17 -10.43 15.62
CA SER A 101 3.52 -10.04 14.39
C SER A 101 4.01 -10.96 13.27
N LEU A 102 3.09 -11.66 12.60
CA LEU A 102 3.35 -12.51 11.42
C LEU A 102 4.16 -11.78 10.32
N PHE A 103 4.26 -10.46 10.42
CA PHE A 103 4.98 -9.55 9.55
C PHE A 103 6.51 -9.73 9.60
N ASP A 104 7.11 -10.06 10.75
CA ASP A 104 8.57 -10.24 10.87
C ASP A 104 9.09 -11.45 10.07
N GLN A 105 8.22 -12.38 9.68
CA GLN A 105 8.57 -13.52 8.83
C GLN A 105 8.41 -13.23 7.33
N THR A 106 7.63 -12.22 6.94
CA THR A 106 7.31 -11.90 5.54
C THR A 106 8.06 -10.66 5.04
N VAL A 107 8.41 -9.73 5.92
CA VAL A 107 9.24 -8.57 5.60
C VAL A 107 10.71 -8.97 5.68
N SER A 108 11.22 -9.56 4.59
CA SER A 108 12.66 -9.66 4.38
C SER A 108 13.22 -8.27 4.05
N GLU A 109 13.64 -7.57 5.11
CA GLU A 109 14.64 -6.47 5.17
C GLU A 109 14.38 -5.14 4.41
N ALA A 110 13.54 -5.07 3.37
CA ALA A 110 13.32 -3.82 2.63
C ALA A 110 11.87 -3.30 2.75
N MET A 111 11.68 -2.28 3.59
CA MET A 111 10.48 -1.45 3.59
C MET A 111 10.83 -0.04 3.13
N VAL A 112 10.05 0.49 2.20
CA VAL A 112 10.20 1.86 1.70
C VAL A 112 9.01 2.67 2.14
N GLU A 113 9.26 3.71 2.95
CA GLU A 113 8.21 4.63 3.38
C GLU A 113 7.81 5.56 2.22
N VAL A 114 6.59 5.36 1.72
CA VAL A 114 6.03 6.10 0.58
C VAL A 114 5.09 7.22 1.01
N TYR A 115 4.50 7.17 2.20
CA TYR A 115 3.68 8.25 2.75
C TYR A 115 4.00 8.47 4.22
N PRO A 116 4.18 9.72 4.68
CA PRO A 116 3.95 10.99 3.95
C PRO A 116 5.11 11.48 3.08
N ASN A 117 6.26 10.80 3.12
CA ASN A 117 7.51 11.32 2.56
C ASN A 117 7.71 11.11 1.05
N TRP A 118 6.90 10.28 0.39
CA TRP A 118 6.97 9.99 -1.05
C TRP A 118 8.38 9.61 -1.53
N LYS A 119 9.08 8.79 -0.73
CA LYS A 119 10.39 8.25 -1.12
C LYS A 119 10.20 6.92 -1.83
N PHE A 120 10.81 6.78 -3.00
CA PHE A 120 10.80 5.57 -3.82
C PHE A 120 12.07 5.51 -4.69
#